data_AF-A0A2G9NVG6-F1
#
_entry.id   AF-A0A2G9NVG6-F1
#
_cell.length_a   1.000
_cell.length_b   1.000
_cell.length_c   1.000
_cell.angle_alpha   90.00
_cell.angle_beta   90.00
_cell.angle_gamma   90.00
#
_symmetry.space_group_name_H-M   'P 1'
#
loop_
_entity.id
_entity.type
_entity.pdbx_description
1 polymer ?
#
loop_
_entity_poly.entity_id
_entity_poly.type
_entity_poly.pdbx_seq_one_letter_code
_entity_poly.pdbx_strand_id
1 'polypeptide(L)'
;MKYKRLHNVAKKIDELRLKKNINRNRILKLLEKFNPEFIGSGAFKRCFKVKANKRYLVLKVGRRGFERDYDHFLLAKGKHKLRYAKIYWVTDNCLLQKFASSSEGYTREEYEELKREWKKAGYVDVRSGNIGKINGMLHAFDVSESRRNCK
;
A
#
# COMPACT_ATOMS: atom_id res chain seq x y z
N MET A 1 -5.67 -8.65 -16.31
CA MET A 1 -5.18 -8.04 -15.04
C MET A 1 -4.20 -6.91 -15.31
N LYS A 2 -4.33 -5.79 -14.58
CA LYS A 2 -3.42 -4.63 -14.72
C LYS A 2 -2.03 -4.97 -14.18
N TYR A 3 -0.98 -4.55 -14.89
CA TYR A 3 0.42 -4.81 -14.53
C TYR A 3 0.80 -6.31 -14.45
N LYS A 4 0.32 -7.11 -15.42
CA LYS A 4 0.54 -8.58 -15.49
C LYS A 4 2.00 -9.01 -15.28
N ARG A 5 2.98 -8.30 -15.87
CA ARG A 5 4.41 -8.62 -15.72
C ARG A 5 4.87 -8.53 -14.26
N LEU A 6 4.44 -7.49 -13.54
CA LEU A 6 4.79 -7.30 -12.13
C LEU A 6 4.07 -8.33 -11.24
N HIS A 7 2.83 -8.67 -11.59
CA HIS A 7 2.10 -9.75 -10.91
C HIS A 7 2.79 -11.11 -11.06
N ASN A 8 3.32 -11.44 -12.25
CA ASN A 8 4.08 -12.68 -12.43
C ASN A 8 5.34 -12.73 -11.55
N VAL A 9 5.98 -11.58 -11.30
CA VAL A 9 7.09 -11.50 -10.34
C VAL A 9 6.58 -11.69 -8.91
N ALA A 10 5.43 -11.12 -8.54
CA ALA A 10 4.81 -11.37 -7.24
C ALA A 10 4.52 -12.85 -6.99
N LYS A 11 4.06 -13.59 -8.01
CA LYS A 11 3.89 -15.05 -7.89
C LYS A 11 5.19 -15.80 -7.62
N LYS A 12 6.30 -15.40 -8.23
CA LYS A 12 7.63 -15.92 -7.88
C LYS A 12 8.07 -15.55 -6.46
N ILE A 13 7.61 -14.41 -5.96
CA ILE A 13 7.85 -14.01 -4.57
C ILE A 13 7.01 -14.86 -3.61
N ASP A 14 5.77 -15.19 -3.97
CA ASP A 14 4.91 -16.07 -3.17
C ASP A 14 5.51 -17.47 -2.97
N GLU A 15 6.21 -17.98 -3.98
CA GLU A 15 6.95 -19.25 -3.91
C GLU A 15 8.15 -19.20 -2.95
N LEU A 16 8.58 -18.00 -2.53
CA LEU A 16 9.66 -17.87 -1.56
C LEU A 16 9.14 -18.18 -0.16
N ARG A 17 9.84 -19.08 0.55
CA ARG A 17 9.64 -19.26 2.00
C ARG A 17 10.11 -18.00 2.77
N LEU A 18 9.21 -17.02 2.95
CA LEU A 18 9.51 -15.75 3.61
C LEU A 18 9.76 -15.93 5.13
N LYS A 19 11.03 -15.84 5.55
CA LYS A 19 11.46 -15.88 6.98
C LYS A 19 11.26 -14.54 7.71
N LYS A 20 11.53 -14.53 9.04
CA LYS A 20 11.78 -13.37 9.94
C LYS A 20 12.06 -12.09 9.16
N ASN A 21 13.19 -12.20 8.47
CA ASN A 21 13.78 -11.12 7.71
C ASN A 21 13.58 -11.40 6.22
N ILE A 22 12.59 -10.73 5.61
CA ILE A 22 12.45 -10.68 4.15
C ILE A 22 13.77 -10.13 3.60
N ASN A 23 14.46 -10.85 2.72
CA ASN A 23 15.75 -10.40 2.18
C ASN A 23 15.51 -9.30 1.14
N ARG A 24 15.77 -8.04 1.52
CA ARG A 24 15.61 -6.86 0.66
C ARG A 24 16.32 -7.02 -0.68
N ASN A 25 17.58 -7.43 -0.67
CA ASN A 25 18.42 -7.48 -1.88
C ASN A 25 17.90 -8.54 -2.86
N ARG A 26 17.41 -9.68 -2.35
CA ARG A 26 16.75 -10.70 -3.18
C ARG A 26 15.50 -10.15 -3.88
N ILE A 27 14.67 -9.40 -3.15
CA ILE A 27 13.46 -8.80 -3.73
C ILE A 27 13.83 -7.71 -4.76
N LEU A 28 14.81 -6.85 -4.47
CA LEU A 28 15.31 -5.85 -5.42
C LEU A 28 15.77 -6.50 -6.73
N LYS A 29 16.53 -7.60 -6.65
CA LYS A 29 16.97 -8.35 -7.84
C LYS A 29 15.81 -8.90 -8.66
N LEU A 30 14.75 -9.42 -8.01
CA LEU A 30 13.55 -9.89 -8.72
C LEU A 30 12.79 -8.75 -9.41
N LEU A 31 12.88 -7.53 -8.86
CA LEU A 31 12.17 -6.35 -9.36
C LEU A 31 13.02 -5.46 -10.29
N GLU A 32 14.27 -5.81 -10.57
CA GLU A 32 15.26 -4.97 -11.27
C GLU A 32 14.73 -4.33 -12.55
N LYS A 33 13.97 -5.10 -13.35
CA LYS A 33 13.33 -4.64 -14.61
C LYS A 33 12.29 -3.52 -14.43
N PHE A 34 11.92 -3.19 -13.20
CA PHE A 34 10.97 -2.14 -12.84
C PHE A 34 11.62 -0.95 -12.15
N ASN A 35 12.96 -0.82 -12.22
CA ASN A 35 13.73 0.22 -11.55
C ASN A 35 13.33 0.38 -10.06
N PRO A 36 13.54 -0.67 -9.25
CA PRO A 36 13.00 -0.72 -7.90
C PRO A 36 13.80 0.15 -6.94
N GLU A 37 13.09 0.83 -6.06
CA GLU A 37 13.65 1.63 -4.97
C GLU A 37 13.03 1.12 -3.66
N PHE A 38 13.87 0.77 -2.68
CA PHE A 38 13.37 0.43 -1.35
C PHE A 38 12.99 1.71 -0.60
N ILE A 39 11.72 1.84 -0.22
CA ILE A 39 11.17 3.08 0.37
C ILE A 39 10.81 2.93 1.86
N GLY A 40 10.92 1.74 2.44
CA GLY A 40 10.71 1.56 3.87
C GLY A 40 10.31 0.15 4.30
N SER A 41 10.34 -0.05 5.61
CA SER A 41 9.85 -1.26 6.28
C SER A 41 8.69 -0.90 7.20
N GLY A 42 7.60 -1.65 7.12
CA GLY A 42 6.63 -1.77 8.21
C GLY A 42 6.98 -2.96 9.11
N ALA A 43 6.20 -3.17 10.17
CA ALA A 43 6.43 -4.24 11.15
C ALA A 43 6.54 -5.65 10.51
N PHE A 44 5.79 -5.91 9.43
CA PHE A 44 5.74 -7.23 8.79
C PHE A 44 5.89 -7.19 7.27
N LYS A 45 6.24 -6.02 6.72
CA LYS A 45 6.28 -5.79 5.27
C LYS A 45 7.41 -4.86 4.86
N ARG A 46 7.90 -5.03 3.64
CA ARG A 46 8.83 -4.12 2.98
C ARG A 46 8.12 -3.46 1.81
N CYS A 47 8.36 -2.17 1.62
CA CYS A 47 7.76 -1.38 0.57
C CYS A 47 8.82 -1.05 -0.48
N PHE A 48 8.49 -1.33 -1.74
CA PHE A 48 9.34 -1.04 -2.89
C PHE A 48 8.57 -0.15 -3.85
N LYS A 49 9.11 1.04 -4.12
CA LYS A 49 8.63 1.86 -5.23
C LYS A 49 9.15 1.24 -6.51
N VAL A 50 8.26 1.07 -7.48
CA VAL A 50 8.57 0.45 -8.77
C VAL A 50 7.93 1.26 -9.89
N LYS A 51 8.61 1.33 -11.03
CA LYS A 51 8.10 1.97 -12.24
C LYS A 51 7.54 0.90 -13.17
N ALA A 52 6.24 0.98 -13.42
CA ALA A 52 5.57 0.12 -14.41
C ALA A 52 4.86 1.00 -15.44
N ASN A 53 5.24 0.83 -16.71
CA ASN A 53 4.86 1.74 -17.80
C ASN A 53 5.28 3.19 -17.43
N LYS A 54 4.39 4.17 -17.54
CA LYS A 54 4.63 5.58 -17.20
C LYS A 54 4.20 5.95 -15.76
N ARG A 55 4.07 4.99 -14.84
CA ARG A 55 3.54 5.23 -13.49
C ARG A 55 4.44 4.64 -12.40
N TYR A 56 4.56 5.38 -11.30
CA TYR A 56 5.13 4.87 -10.05
C TYR A 56 4.06 4.15 -9.24
N LEU A 57 4.45 3.01 -8.69
CA LEU A 57 3.62 2.11 -7.89
C LEU A 57 4.40 1.71 -6.64
N VAL A 58 3.70 1.19 -5.64
CA VAL A 58 4.31 0.53 -4.48
C VAL A 58 3.97 -0.94 -4.54
N LEU A 59 5.00 -1.78 -4.58
CA LEU A 59 4.87 -3.19 -4.25
C LEU A 59 5.22 -3.37 -2.77
N LYS A 60 4.23 -3.75 -1.96
CA LYS A 60 4.46 -4.19 -0.59
C LYS A 60 4.68 -5.70 -0.61
N VAL A 61 5.74 -6.17 0.04
CA VAL A 61 6.08 -7.59 0.18
C VAL A 61 6.13 -7.94 1.66
N GLY A 62 5.40 -8.95 2.07
CA GLY A 62 5.13 -9.27 3.47
C GLY A 62 4.69 -10.72 3.60
N ARG A 63 4.64 -11.24 4.83
CA ARG A 63 4.32 -12.66 5.05
C ARG A 63 2.83 -12.97 4.94
N ARG A 64 1.97 -12.02 5.38
CA ARG A 64 0.51 -12.13 5.46
C ARG A 64 -0.11 -10.74 5.62
N GLY A 65 -1.44 -10.67 5.49
CA GLY A 65 -2.25 -9.51 5.90
C GLY A 65 -2.68 -8.59 4.76
N PHE A 66 -2.27 -8.85 3.52
CA PHE A 66 -2.65 -8.01 2.38
C PHE A 66 -4.09 -8.20 1.93
N GLU A 67 -4.68 -9.38 2.16
CA GLU A 67 -6.12 -9.60 1.92
C GLU A 67 -6.96 -8.66 2.78
N ARG A 68 -6.64 -8.52 4.07
CA ARG A 68 -7.31 -7.54 4.95
C ARG A 68 -7.14 -6.10 4.46
N ASP A 69 -5.94 -5.71 4.03
CA ASP A 69 -5.69 -4.39 3.42
C ASP A 69 -6.56 -4.18 2.16
N TYR A 70 -6.80 -5.25 1.38
CA TYR A 70 -7.62 -5.23 0.18
C TYR A 70 -9.11 -5.17 0.48
N ASP A 71 -9.59 -5.96 1.44
CA ASP A 71 -10.98 -5.98 1.88
C ASP A 71 -11.37 -4.62 2.44
N HIS A 72 -10.50 -4.01 3.27
CA HIS A 72 -10.70 -2.64 3.74
C HIS A 72 -10.77 -1.66 2.56
N PHE A 73 -9.89 -1.77 1.56
CA PHE A 73 -9.99 -0.93 0.37
C PHE A 73 -11.31 -1.11 -0.37
N LEU A 74 -11.81 -2.34 -0.50
CA LEU A 74 -13.11 -2.61 -1.15
C LEU A 74 -14.26 -2.01 -0.35
N LEU A 75 -14.25 -2.14 0.98
CA LEU A 75 -15.24 -1.54 1.87
C LEU A 75 -15.21 -0.01 1.78
N ALA A 76 -14.02 0.59 1.74
CA ALA A 76 -13.84 2.03 1.57
C ALA A 76 -14.33 2.55 0.22
N LYS A 77 -14.19 1.73 -0.82
CA LYS A 77 -14.48 2.10 -2.20
C LYS A 77 -15.99 2.27 -2.39
N GLY A 78 -16.45 3.51 -2.24
CA GLY A 78 -17.82 3.92 -2.56
C GLY A 78 -18.70 4.22 -1.35
N LYS A 79 -18.25 3.93 -0.11
CA LYS A 79 -19.03 4.21 1.11
C LYS A 79 -18.82 5.61 1.67
N HIS A 80 -17.68 6.25 1.39
CA HIS A 80 -17.31 7.54 1.96
C HIS A 80 -16.39 8.35 1.03
N LYS A 81 -16.23 9.65 1.30
CA LYS A 81 -15.38 10.53 0.48
C LYS A 81 -13.87 10.33 0.72
N LEU A 82 -13.47 9.40 1.61
CA LEU A 82 -12.06 9.11 1.84
C LEU A 82 -11.37 8.72 0.54
N ARG A 83 -10.31 9.46 0.22
CA ARG A 83 -9.42 9.16 -0.88
C ARG A 83 -8.43 8.10 -0.43
N TYR A 84 -8.58 6.86 -0.92
CA TYR A 84 -7.63 5.79 -0.66
C TYR A 84 -6.75 5.50 -1.88
N ALA A 85 -5.46 5.27 -1.64
CA ALA A 85 -4.52 4.91 -2.70
C ALA A 85 -4.93 3.57 -3.32
N LYS A 86 -5.35 3.62 -4.59
CA LYS A 86 -5.90 2.47 -5.33
C LYS A 86 -4.99 1.24 -5.22
N ILE A 87 -5.56 0.14 -4.72
CA ILE A 87 -4.96 -1.19 -4.82
C ILE A 87 -5.35 -1.81 -6.16
N TYR A 88 -4.38 -2.40 -6.85
CA TYR A 88 -4.58 -3.01 -8.17
C TYR A 88 -4.83 -4.50 -8.09
N TRP A 89 -4.12 -5.19 -7.20
CA TRP A 89 -4.27 -6.61 -6.90
C TRP A 89 -3.50 -6.95 -5.62
N VAL A 90 -3.83 -8.10 -5.06
CA VAL A 90 -3.12 -8.74 -3.96
C VAL A 90 -2.84 -10.19 -4.31
N THR A 91 -1.87 -10.74 -3.60
CA THR A 91 -1.42 -12.14 -3.60
C THR A 91 -1.06 -12.50 -2.16
N ASP A 92 -0.74 -13.75 -1.89
CA ASP A 92 -0.43 -14.27 -0.56
C ASP A 92 0.61 -13.40 0.18
N ASN A 93 1.68 -13.00 -0.52
CA ASN A 93 2.80 -12.26 0.06
C ASN A 93 3.04 -10.88 -0.56
N CYS A 94 2.23 -10.45 -1.52
CA CYS A 94 2.41 -9.15 -2.16
C CYS A 94 1.10 -8.35 -2.35
N LEU A 95 1.22 -7.02 -2.27
CA LEU A 95 0.16 -6.07 -2.60
C LEU A 95 0.71 -5.00 -3.53
N LEU A 96 0.01 -4.72 -4.63
CA LEU A 96 0.36 -3.64 -5.54
C LEU A 96 -0.59 -2.45 -5.40
N GLN A 97 -0.04 -1.30 -5.03
CA GLN A 97 -0.78 -0.06 -4.80
C GLN A 97 -0.28 1.07 -5.69
N LYS A 98 -1.12 2.06 -5.96
CA LYS A 98 -0.68 3.34 -6.53
C LYS A 98 0.27 4.03 -5.54
N PHE A 99 1.41 4.52 -6.03
CA PHE A 99 2.35 5.25 -5.18
C PHE A 99 1.75 6.58 -4.73
N ALA A 100 1.87 6.86 -3.43
CA ALA A 100 1.56 8.13 -2.80
C ALA A 100 2.88 8.71 -2.27
N SER A 101 3.16 9.95 -2.63
CA SER A 101 4.37 10.65 -2.21
C SER A 101 4.18 11.21 -0.80
N SER A 102 4.95 10.72 0.17
CA SER A 102 4.94 11.24 1.54
C SER A 102 5.89 12.43 1.74
N SER A 103 6.74 12.73 0.75
CA SER A 103 7.64 13.90 0.77
C SER A 103 6.96 15.17 0.28
N GLU A 104 5.83 15.04 -0.42
CA GLU A 104 5.01 16.19 -0.80
C GLU A 104 4.25 16.71 0.43
N GLY A 105 4.48 17.97 0.80
CA GLY A 105 3.78 18.62 1.90
C GLY A 105 2.27 18.72 1.66
N TYR A 106 1.52 18.77 2.76
CA TYR A 106 0.08 18.98 2.78
C TYR A 106 -0.29 19.97 3.87
N THR A 107 -1.39 20.69 3.68
CA THR A 107 -1.86 21.66 4.67
C THR A 107 -2.56 20.96 5.84
N ARG A 108 -2.73 21.67 6.95
CA ARG A 108 -3.46 21.16 8.12
C ARG A 108 -4.91 20.87 7.77
N GLU A 109 -5.51 21.68 6.90
CA GLU A 109 -6.88 21.54 6.44
C GLU A 109 -7.06 20.26 5.62
N GLU A 110 -6.14 19.97 4.68
CA GLU A 110 -6.14 18.72 3.90
C GLU A 110 -6.06 17.50 4.83
N TYR A 111 -5.20 17.58 5.86
CA TYR A 111 -5.03 16.52 6.85
C TYR A 111 -6.29 16.28 7.69
N GLU A 112 -6.89 17.35 8.24
CA GLU A 112 -8.07 17.24 9.10
C GLU A 112 -9.32 16.84 8.30
N GLU A 113 -9.44 17.25 7.03
CA GLU A 113 -10.48 16.74 6.14
C GLU A 113 -10.34 15.24 5.93
N LEU A 114 -9.17 14.77 5.53
CA LEU A 114 -8.91 13.35 5.31
C LEU A 114 -9.17 12.56 6.61
N LYS A 115 -8.67 13.05 7.75
CA LYS A 115 -8.83 12.42 9.06
C LYS A 115 -10.29 12.31 9.49
N ARG A 116 -11.13 13.31 9.21
CA ARG A 116 -12.58 13.23 9.46
C ARG A 116 -13.22 12.13 8.64
N GLU A 117 -12.96 12.09 7.33
CA GLU A 117 -13.50 11.03 6.45
C GLU A 117 -12.97 9.65 6.84
N TRP A 118 -11.72 9.57 7.26
CA TRP A 118 -11.06 8.35 7.72
C TRP A 118 -11.72 7.81 9.00
N LYS A 119 -12.06 8.70 9.95
CA LYS A 119 -12.80 8.32 11.17
C LYS A 119 -14.23 7.90 10.87
N LYS A 120 -14.93 8.60 9.97
CA LYS A 120 -16.29 8.20 9.52
C LYS A 120 -16.30 6.81 8.88
N ALA A 121 -15.19 6.43 8.25
CA ALA A 121 -14.99 5.11 7.70
C ALA A 121 -14.72 4.01 8.75
N GLY A 122 -14.56 4.35 10.03
CA GLY A 122 -14.34 3.38 11.12
C GLY A 122 -12.88 2.93 11.31
N TYR A 123 -11.94 3.54 10.60
CA TYR A 123 -10.51 3.22 10.73
C TYR A 123 -9.83 4.05 11.82
N VAL A 124 -8.75 3.51 12.40
CA VAL A 124 -8.12 4.09 13.61
C VAL A 124 -6.68 4.57 13.44
N ASP A 125 -5.95 4.11 12.42
CA ASP A 125 -4.52 4.41 12.25
C ASP A 125 -4.29 5.65 11.35
N VAL A 126 -4.92 6.77 11.69
CA VAL A 126 -4.70 8.05 10.98
C VAL A 126 -3.44 8.73 11.49
N ARG A 127 -2.36 8.66 10.70
CA ARG A 127 -1.08 9.30 11.01
C ARG A 127 -0.37 9.74 9.75
N SER A 128 0.55 10.70 9.88
CA SER A 128 1.37 11.22 8.79
C SER A 128 2.10 10.13 7.99
N GLY A 129 2.54 9.06 8.64
CA GLY A 129 3.19 7.92 7.98
C GLY A 129 2.30 7.07 7.07
N ASN A 130 0.98 7.24 7.14
CA ASN A 130 -0.02 6.48 6.37
C ASN A 130 -0.76 7.37 5.35
N ILE A 131 -0.21 8.54 5.03
CA ILE A 131 -0.76 9.49 4.06
C ILE A 131 0.29 10.00 3.10
N GLY A 132 -0.16 10.39 1.92
CA GLY A 132 0.70 10.99 0.91
C GLY A 132 -0.10 11.51 -0.27
N LYS A 133 0.55 12.30 -1.12
CA LYS A 133 -0.10 12.89 -2.29
C LYS A 133 -0.08 11.97 -3.50
N ILE A 134 -1.18 11.98 -4.22
CA ILE A 134 -1.34 11.34 -5.52
C ILE A 134 -1.95 12.39 -6.44
N ASN A 135 -1.20 12.84 -7.45
CA ASN A 135 -1.62 13.91 -8.35
C ASN A 135 -2.06 15.17 -7.58
N GLY A 136 -1.26 15.62 -6.60
CA GLY A 136 -1.53 16.81 -5.79
C GLY A 136 -2.56 16.63 -4.67
N MET A 137 -3.32 15.53 -4.64
CA MET A 137 -4.37 15.29 -3.64
C MET A 137 -3.91 14.32 -2.54
N LEU A 138 -4.24 14.63 -1.29
CA LEU A 138 -3.92 13.77 -0.15
C LEU A 138 -4.76 12.48 -0.16
N HIS A 139 -4.08 11.34 -0.05
CA HIS A 139 -4.67 10.01 0.00
C HIS A 139 -4.17 9.25 1.23
N ALA A 140 -5.07 8.43 1.77
CA ALA A 140 -4.76 7.40 2.75
C ALA A 140 -4.13 6.16 2.09
N PHE A 141 -3.22 5.50 2.79
CA PHE A 141 -2.74 4.16 2.49
C PHE A 141 -2.46 3.43 3.80
N ASP A 142 -2.45 2.09 3.79
CA ASP A 142 -2.19 1.31 5.02
C ASP A 142 -3.25 1.51 6.11
N VAL A 143 -4.53 1.47 5.72
CA VAL A 143 -5.65 1.60 6.67
C VAL A 143 -5.84 0.31 7.46
N SER A 144 -5.94 0.44 8.77
CA SER A 144 -6.38 -0.64 9.67
C SER A 144 -7.65 -0.23 10.40
N GLU A 145 -8.60 -1.17 10.50
CA GLU A 145 -9.78 -1.03 11.34
C GLU A 145 -9.43 -1.21 12.82
N SER A 146 -10.25 -0.59 13.68
CA SER A 146 -10.17 -0.86 15.11
C SER A 146 -10.59 -2.31 15.37
N ARG A 147 -9.86 -3.02 16.25
CA ARG A 147 -10.24 -4.36 16.72
C ARG A 147 -11.63 -4.42 17.40
N ARG A 148 -12.29 -3.28 17.66
CA ARG A 148 -13.60 -3.21 18.34
C ARG A 148 -14.79 -3.50 17.44
N ASN A 149 -14.61 -3.57 16.11
CA ASN A 149 -15.70 -3.88 15.17
C ASN A 149 -15.68 -5.32 14.64
N CYS A 150 -14.79 -6.18 15.15
CA CYS A 150 -14.93 -7.62 14.98
C CYS A 150 -16.01 -8.12 15.95
N LYS A 151 -17.28 -7.98 15.57
CA LYS A 151 -18.37 -8.80 16.10
C LYS A 151 -18.87 -9.70 14.99
#